data_AF-A0A659UPG9-F1
#
_entry.id   AF-A0A659UPG9-F1
#
_cell.length_a   1.000
_cell.length_b   1.000
_cell.length_c   1.000
_cell.angle_alpha   90.00
_cell.angle_beta   90.00
_cell.angle_gamma   90.00
#
_symmetry.space_group_name_H-M   'P 1'
#
loop_
_entity.id
_entity.type
_entity.pdbx_description
1 polymer ?
#
loop_
_entity_poly.entity_id
_entity_poly.type
_entity_poly.pdbx_seq_one_letter_code
_entity_poly.pdbx_strand_id
1 'polypeptide(L)' 'MNLLDHLRRMAGNNLWSNDRLYRAVLALKPGEFEAERTSFFPSVKATLNHVLAVDYLYLDFREEGGVGAAAHDDFVPFD' A
#
# COMPACT_ATOMS: atom_id res chain seq x y z
N MET A 1 -18.16 1.15 -21.35
CA MET A 1 -17.56 1.57 -20.07
C MET A 1 -16.62 2.71 -20.40
N ASN A 2 -16.82 3.89 -19.85
CA ASN A 2 -15.89 5.00 -20.07
C ASN A 2 -14.71 4.88 -19.07
N LEU A 3 -13.71 5.75 -19.23
CA LEU A 3 -12.53 5.74 -18.36
C LEU A 3 -12.90 5.98 -16.88
N LEU A 4 -13.87 6.87 -16.61
CA LEU A 4 -14.32 7.16 -15.24
C LEU A 4 -14.97 5.93 -14.56
N ASP A 5 -15.79 5.19 -15.30
CA ASP A 5 -16.41 3.96 -14.80
C ASP A 5 -15.35 2.89 -14.50
N HIS A 6 -14.33 2.78 -15.36
CA HIS A 6 -13.23 1.85 -15.16
C HIS A 6 -12.42 2.20 -13.89
N LEU A 7 -12.03 3.46 -13.73
CA LEU A 7 -11.28 3.95 -12.56
C LEU A 7 -12.07 3.77 -11.27
N ARG A 8 -13.39 4.02 -11.28
CA ARG A 8 -14.26 3.75 -10.12
C ARG A 8 -14.30 2.27 -9.74
N ARG A 9 -14.35 1.38 -10.73
CA ARG A 9 -14.27 -0.08 -10.48
C ARG A 9 -12.92 -0.48 -9.93
N MET A 10 -11.82 0.09 -10.44
CA MET A 10 -10.49 -0.16 -9.90
C MET A 10 -10.36 0.32 -8.44
N ALA A 11 -10.88 1.50 -8.13
CA ALA A 11 -10.91 2.01 -6.75
C ALA A 11 -11.73 1.11 -5.81
N GLY A 12 -12.91 0.66 -6.26
CA GLY A 12 -13.72 -0.30 -5.51
C GLY A 12 -13.04 -1.66 -5.32
N ASN A 13 -12.33 -2.15 -6.34
CA ASN A 13 -11.53 -3.36 -6.24
C ASN A 13 -10.39 -3.19 -5.23
N ASN A 14 -9.66 -2.07 -5.27
CA ASN A 14 -8.57 -1.79 -4.33
C ASN A 14 -9.10 -1.78 -2.87
N LEU A 15 -10.22 -1.10 -2.62
CA LEU A 15 -10.86 -1.09 -1.31
C LEU A 15 -11.20 -2.51 -0.81
N TRP A 16 -11.81 -3.33 -1.67
CA TRP A 16 -12.16 -4.72 -1.33
C TRP A 16 -10.92 -5.60 -1.09
N SER A 17 -9.88 -5.45 -1.92
CA SER A 17 -8.62 -6.17 -1.76
C SER A 17 -7.92 -5.79 -0.47
N ASN A 18 -7.90 -4.50 -0.11
CA ASN A 18 -7.31 -4.00 1.12
C ASN A 18 -8.06 -4.51 2.36
N ASP A 19 -9.39 -4.49 2.38
CA ASP A 19 -10.16 -5.07 3.50
C ASP A 19 -9.82 -6.55 3.71
N ARG A 20 -9.79 -7.35 2.64
CA ARG A 20 -9.44 -8.77 2.71
C ARG A 20 -7.99 -8.98 3.20
N LEU A 21 -7.05 -8.20 2.68
CA LEU A 21 -5.64 -8.27 3.06
C LEU A 21 -5.47 -7.90 4.53
N TYR A 22 -6.02 -6.78 4.98
CA TYR A 22 -5.89 -6.32 6.36
C TYR A 22 -6.55 -7.27 7.35
N ARG A 23 -7.69 -7.89 7.02
CA ARG A 23 -8.25 -8.97 7.85
C ARG A 23 -7.30 -10.14 8.01
N ALA A 24 -6.60 -10.54 6.95
CA ALA A 24 -5.61 -11.61 7.03
C ALA A 24 -4.38 -11.20 7.85
N VAL A 25 -3.92 -9.96 7.71
CA VAL A 25 -2.81 -9.39 8.49
C VAL A 25 -3.15 -9.33 9.98
N LEU A 26 -4.37 -8.89 10.33
CA LEU A 26 -4.84 -8.83 11.72
C LEU A 26 -5.01 -10.20 12.38
N ALA A 27 -5.04 -11.29 11.60
CA ALA A 27 -5.11 -12.65 12.10
C ALA A 27 -3.72 -13.30 12.33
N LEU A 28 -2.64 -12.59 11.97
CA LEU A 28 -1.28 -13.07 12.20
C LEU A 28 -0.95 -13.11 13.69
N LYS A 29 -0.17 -14.12 14.08
CA LYS A 29 0.39 -14.22 15.43
C LYS A 29 1.54 -13.22 15.61
N PRO A 30 1.90 -12.88 16.86
CA PRO A 30 3.08 -12.08 17.13
C PRO A 30 4.33 -12.66 16.44
N GLY A 31 5.12 -11.82 15.77
CA GLY A 31 6.30 -12.26 15.00
C GLY A 31 6.02 -12.57 13.52
N GLU A 32 4.78 -12.91 13.13
CA GLU A 32 4.51 -13.40 11.76
C GLU A 32 4.41 -12.27 10.71
N PHE A 33 4.19 -11.03 11.15
CA PHE A 33 4.08 -9.85 10.29
C PHE A 33 5.46 -9.42 9.74
N GLU A 34 6.46 -9.45 10.60
CA GLU A 34 7.85 -9.12 10.34
C GLU A 34 8.71 -10.33 9.90
N ALA A 35 8.20 -11.56 10.06
CA ALA A 35 8.90 -12.78 9.67
C ALA A 35 9.39 -12.77 8.21
N GLU A 36 10.60 -13.29 8.01
CA GLU A 36 11.23 -13.40 6.69
C GLU A 36 10.45 -14.36 5.77
N ARG A 37 10.26 -13.95 4.51
CA ARG A 37 9.55 -14.73 3.48
C ARG A 37 10.23 -14.61 2.12
N THR A 38 10.16 -15.67 1.31
CA THR A 38 10.59 -15.62 -0.10
C THR A 38 9.62 -14.78 -0.92
N SER A 39 9.98 -13.52 -1.16
CA SER A 39 9.21 -12.53 -1.92
C SER A 39 10.14 -11.40 -2.38
N PHE A 40 9.66 -10.53 -3.27
CA PHE A 40 10.39 -9.31 -3.67
C PHE A 40 10.66 -8.42 -2.45
N PHE A 41 9.69 -8.30 -1.55
CA PHE A 41 9.87 -7.69 -0.23
C PHE A 41 9.98 -8.80 0.82
N PRO A 42 11.00 -8.77 1.69
CA PRO A 42 11.35 -9.92 2.53
C PRO A 42 10.37 -10.20 3.68
N SER A 43 9.26 -9.47 3.83
CA SER A 43 8.21 -9.74 4.81
C SER A 43 6.87 -9.08 4.44
N VAL A 44 5.79 -9.43 5.16
CA VAL A 44 4.49 -8.75 5.01
C VAL A 44 4.61 -7.29 5.46
N LYS A 45 5.35 -7.03 6.55
CA LYS A 45 5.69 -5.68 7.01
C LYS A 45 6.38 -4.85 5.93
N ALA A 46 7.41 -5.39 5.30
CA ALA A 46 8.14 -4.69 4.24
C ALA A 46 7.24 -4.40 3.03
N THR A 47 6.36 -5.35 2.68
CA THR A 47 5.39 -5.18 1.59
C THR A 47 4.39 -4.06 1.89
N LEU A 48 3.79 -4.03 3.08
CA LEU A 48 2.80 -3.00 3.43
C LEU A 48 3.42 -1.61 3.57
N ASN A 49 4.64 -1.52 4.08
CA ASN A 49 5.39 -0.26 4.10
C ASN A 49 5.63 0.28 2.68
N HIS A 50 6.00 -0.59 1.73
CA HIS A 50 6.16 -0.17 0.34
C HIS A 50 4.84 0.31 -0.27
N VAL A 51 3.72 -0.41 -0.05
CA VAL A 51 2.40 0.02 -0.52
C VAL A 51 2.05 1.40 0.02
N LEU A 52 2.29 1.66 1.31
CA LEU A 52 2.03 2.95 1.92
C LEU A 52 2.89 4.08 1.35
N ALA A 53 4.19 3.83 1.12
CA ALA A 53 5.08 4.80 0.49
C ALA A 53 4.59 5.22 -0.92
N VAL A 54 4.12 4.24 -1.70
CA VAL A 54 3.57 4.48 -3.04
C VAL A 54 2.21 5.19 -2.97
N ASP A 55 1.37 4.87 -1.99
CA ASP A 55 0.10 5.57 -1.77
C ASP A 55 0.32 7.06 -1.45
N TYR A 56 1.32 7.41 -0.64
CA TYR A 56 1.67 8.82 -0.38
C TYR A 56 2.15 9.55 -1.63
N LEU A 57 2.95 8.91 -2.48
CA LEU A 57 3.37 9.49 -3.75
C LEU A 57 2.18 9.80 -4.66
N TYR A 58 1.27 8.83 -4.85
CA TYR A 58 0.11 9.05 -5.69
C TYR A 58 -0.88 10.03 -5.08
N LEU A 59 -1.00 10.08 -3.76
CA LEU A 59 -1.83 11.06 -3.09
C LEU A 59 -1.28 12.48 -3.32
N ASP A 60 0.02 12.69 -3.17
CA ASP A 60 0.64 14.00 -3.46
C ASP A 60 0.40 14.43 -4.92
N PHE A 61 0.58 13.53 -5.88
CA PHE A 61 0.29 13.81 -7.29
C PHE A 61 -1.19 14.12 -7.55
N ARG A 62 -2.11 13.44 -6.85
CA ARG A 62 -3.56 13.60 -7.04
C ARG A 62 -4.10 14.88 -6.41
N GLU A 63 -3.54 15.28 -5.27
CA GLU A 63 -3.91 16.47 -4.51
C GLU A 63 -3.07 17.70 -4.90
N GLU A 64 -2.15 17.56 -5.85
CA GLU A 64 -1.22 18.62 -6.27
C GLU A 64 -0.39 19.18 -5.09
N GLY A 65 0.03 18.29 -4.17
CA GLY A 65 0.66 18.63 -2.89
C GLY A 65 2.07 19.23 -2.98
N GLY A 66 2.77 19.03 -4.10
CA GLY A 66 4.04 19.68 -4.42
C GLY A 66 5.28 19.04 -3.79
N VAL A 67 5.14 17.91 -3.09
CA VAL A 67 6.26 17.15 -2.54
C VAL A 67 6.91 16.29 -3.64
N GLY A 68 6.10 15.78 -4.55
CA GLY A 68 6.52 14.94 -5.67
C GLY A 68 7.17 13.64 -5.22
N ALA A 69 8.24 13.22 -5.93
CA ALA A 69 8.95 11.97 -5.64
C ALA A 69 9.48 11.86 -4.20
N ALA A 70 9.76 13.00 -3.55
CA ALA A 70 10.22 13.03 -2.16
C ALA A 70 9.22 12.40 -1.18
N ALA A 71 7.91 12.38 -1.50
CA ALA A 71 6.90 11.71 -0.67
C ALA A 71 7.15 10.20 -0.53
N HIS A 72 7.80 9.60 -1.53
CA HIS A 72 8.24 8.22 -1.51
C HIS A 72 9.71 8.08 -1.11
N ASP A 73 10.60 8.91 -1.67
CA ASP A 73 12.05 8.75 -1.47
C ASP A 73 12.49 9.01 -0.02
N ASP A 74 11.79 9.92 0.68
CA ASP A 74 12.03 10.23 2.09
C ASP A 74 11.14 9.42 3.04
N PHE A 75 10.38 8.44 2.52
CA PHE A 75 9.49 7.62 3.35
C PHE A 75 10.29 6.79 4.36
N VAL A 76 9.93 6.92 5.63
CA VAL A 76 10.50 6.13 6.73
C VAL A 76 9.56 4.97 7.04
N PRO A 77 9.96 3.71 6.82
CA PRO A 77 9.15 2.55 7.14
C PRO A 77 8.81 2.46 8.64
N PHE A 78 7.60 1.97 8.92
CA PHE A 78 7.15 1.64 10.27
C PHE A 78 7.71 0.30 10.73
N ASP A 79 8.04 0.23 12.03
CA ASP A 79 8.51 -0.97 12.72
C ASP A 79 7.39 -1.92 13.14
#